data_AF-A0A3D4P631-F1
#
_entry.id   AF-A0A3D4P631-F1
#
_cell.length_a   1.000
_cell.length_b   1.000
_cell.length_c   1.000
_cell.angle_alpha   90.00
_cell.angle_beta   90.00
_cell.angle_gamma   90.00
#
_symmetry.space_group_name_H-M   'P 1'
#
loop_
_entity.id
_entity.type
_entity.pdbx_description
1 polymer ?
#
loop_
_entity_poly.entity_id
_entity_poly.type
_entity_poly.pdbx_seq_one_letter_code
_entity_poly.pdbx_strand_id
1 'polypeptide(L)'
;MSIGYLPEFRCRPEIIENQTRFRVWAPFKSSVELVLIETDDSQSAHIMQTGDWGYFELTVPHLKDGSLYAYRLDNGPLRPDPCSLWQPDGVHLPSAIYDATSFTWTDENWVPIAQNDLVFYELHVGTFSDEGTFDAIIPRLNALKELGITAIELLPVAQFPGDRNWGYDGVHPFAAQNSYGGPAGLQRLIDAAH
;
A
#
# COMPACT_ATOMS: atom_id res chain seq x y z
N MET A 1 -8.43 -4.87 -36.27
CA MET A 1 -9.10 -4.55 -34.99
C MET A 1 -8.01 -4.01 -34.08
N SER A 2 -7.87 -2.68 -34.01
CA SER A 2 -6.86 -2.07 -33.14
C SER A 2 -7.33 -2.27 -31.71
N ILE A 3 -6.55 -2.99 -30.89
CA ILE A 3 -6.72 -2.96 -29.43
C ILE A 3 -6.36 -1.53 -29.05
N GLY A 4 -7.39 -0.69 -28.91
CA GLY A 4 -7.22 0.66 -28.38
C GLY A 4 -6.50 0.55 -27.05
N TYR A 5 -5.42 1.30 -26.91
CA TYR A 5 -4.70 1.50 -25.65
C TYR A 5 -5.75 1.85 -24.59
N LEU A 6 -6.06 0.92 -23.69
CA LEU A 6 -6.84 1.27 -22.51
C LEU A 6 -5.96 2.25 -21.73
N PRO A 7 -6.43 3.47 -21.41
CA PRO A 7 -5.73 4.32 -20.45
C PRO A 7 -5.40 3.48 -19.22
N GLU A 8 -4.19 3.63 -18.65
CA GLU A 8 -3.89 3.01 -17.36
C GLU A 8 -4.80 3.65 -16.30
N PHE A 9 -5.96 3.03 -16.06
CA PHE A 9 -6.94 3.44 -15.05
C PHE A 9 -6.46 3.00 -13.67
N ARG A 10 -5.41 3.65 -13.16
CA ARG A 10 -4.92 3.43 -11.80
C ARG A 10 -5.83 4.18 -10.81
N CYS A 11 -6.31 3.48 -9.79
CA CYS A 11 -7.24 4.00 -8.77
C CYS A 11 -6.55 4.50 -7.50
N ARG A 12 -5.22 4.62 -7.51
CA ARG A 12 -4.41 5.01 -6.34
C ARG A 12 -3.85 6.42 -6.50
N PRO A 13 -3.46 7.10 -5.40
CA PRO A 13 -2.71 8.35 -5.51
C PRO A 13 -1.41 8.15 -6.30
N GLU A 14 -1.13 9.08 -7.21
CA GLU A 14 0.07 9.07 -8.04
C GLU A 14 0.85 10.36 -7.89
N ILE A 15 2.14 10.24 -7.59
CA ILE A 15 3.05 11.38 -7.48
C ILE A 15 3.62 11.67 -8.88
N ILE A 16 3.33 12.87 -9.41
CA ILE A 16 3.75 13.35 -10.74
C ILE A 16 4.31 14.75 -10.57
N GLU A 17 5.62 14.93 -10.81
CA GLU A 17 6.28 16.25 -10.85
C GLU A 17 5.90 17.18 -9.66
N ASN A 18 5.97 16.68 -8.43
CA ASN A 18 5.58 17.34 -7.16
C ASN A 18 4.08 17.59 -6.94
N GLN A 19 3.22 16.90 -7.67
CA GLN A 19 1.79 16.89 -7.45
C GLN A 19 1.32 15.47 -7.18
N THR A 20 0.24 15.34 -6.42
CA THR A 20 -0.42 14.05 -6.22
C THR A 20 -1.76 14.09 -6.94
N ARG A 21 -1.92 13.20 -7.92
CA ARG A 21 -3.20 12.94 -8.57
C ARG A 21 -3.95 11.87 -7.78
N PHE A 22 -5.10 12.23 -7.25
CA PHE A 22 -6.05 11.34 -6.61
C PHE A 22 -7.12 10.93 -7.62
N ARG A 23 -7.53 9.67 -7.56
CA ARG A 23 -8.55 9.13 -8.43
C ARG A 23 -9.32 8.03 -7.71
N VAL A 24 -10.65 8.13 -7.69
CA VAL A 24 -11.51 7.10 -7.09
C VAL A 24 -12.70 6.80 -8.01
N TRP A 25 -13.04 5.52 -8.16
CA TRP A 25 -14.20 5.09 -8.92
C TRP A 25 -15.44 5.09 -8.02
N ALA A 26 -16.43 5.91 -8.36
CA ALA A 26 -17.64 6.08 -7.55
C ALA A 26 -18.86 6.41 -8.44
N PRO A 27 -19.22 5.54 -9.40
CA PRO A 27 -20.14 5.87 -10.51
C PRO A 27 -21.58 6.20 -10.08
N PHE A 28 -21.96 5.79 -8.87
CA PHE A 28 -23.30 6.02 -8.30
C PHE A 28 -23.33 7.20 -7.32
N LYS A 29 -22.24 7.97 -7.24
CA LYS A 29 -22.10 9.14 -6.36
C LYS A 29 -22.30 10.42 -7.13
N SER A 30 -22.96 11.38 -6.49
CA SER A 30 -23.24 12.70 -7.06
C SER A 30 -22.10 13.67 -6.78
N SER A 31 -21.42 13.49 -5.65
CA SER A 31 -20.22 14.26 -5.31
C SER A 31 -19.21 13.42 -4.53
N VAL A 32 -17.93 13.73 -4.78
CA VAL A 32 -16.79 13.22 -4.01
C VAL A 32 -15.91 14.40 -3.63
N GLU A 33 -15.53 14.46 -2.36
CA GLU A 33 -14.50 15.37 -1.88
C GLU A 33 -13.26 14.56 -1.48
N LEU A 34 -12.08 15.07 -1.82
CA LEU A 34 -10.83 14.69 -1.17
C LEU A 34 -10.70 15.52 0.10
N VAL A 35 -10.53 14.85 1.23
CA VAL A 35 -10.33 15.49 2.53
C VAL A 35 -8.91 15.23 2.97
N LEU A 36 -8.09 16.27 3.01
CA LEU A 36 -6.74 16.23 3.57
C LEU A 36 -6.81 16.49 5.07
N ILE A 37 -6.01 15.75 5.84
CA ILE A 37 -6.02 15.77 7.30
C ILE A 37 -4.61 16.13 7.77
N GLU A 38 -4.50 17.26 8.46
CA GLU A 38 -3.24 17.78 8.99
C GLU A 38 -2.88 17.13 10.33
N THR A 39 -1.66 17.34 10.81
CA THR A 39 -1.17 16.73 12.07
C THR A 39 -1.86 17.29 13.32
N ASP A 40 -2.59 18.40 13.21
CA ASP A 40 -3.42 18.98 14.27
C ASP A 40 -4.90 18.60 14.17
N ASP A 41 -5.21 17.55 13.38
CA ASP A 41 -6.54 17.06 13.04
C ASP A 41 -7.43 18.04 12.26
N SER A 42 -6.88 19.19 11.81
CA SER A 42 -7.60 20.09 10.92
C SER A 42 -7.83 19.45 9.55
N GLN A 43 -8.98 19.75 8.95
CA GLN A 43 -9.41 19.15 7.69
C GLN A 43 -9.59 20.20 6.61
N SER A 44 -9.07 19.94 5.41
CA SER A 44 -9.41 20.70 4.20
C SER A 44 -10.10 19.78 3.19
N ALA A 45 -11.32 20.15 2.78
CA ALA A 45 -12.11 19.40 1.83
C ALA A 45 -12.07 20.06 0.45
N HIS A 46 -11.81 19.26 -0.58
CA HIS A 46 -11.65 19.70 -1.96
C HIS A 46 -12.58 18.88 -2.86
N ILE A 47 -13.50 19.54 -3.57
CA ILE A 47 -14.41 18.87 -4.50
C ILE A 47 -13.58 18.26 -5.64
N MET A 48 -13.77 16.97 -5.88
CA MET A 48 -13.14 16.25 -7.00
C MET A 48 -13.96 16.44 -8.28
N GLN A 49 -13.28 16.53 -9.41
CA GLN A 49 -13.90 16.65 -10.73
C GLN A 49 -14.39 15.28 -11.21
N THR A 50 -15.58 15.21 -11.80
CA THR A 50 -16.06 13.99 -12.46
C THR A 50 -15.23 13.74 -13.71
N GLY A 51 -14.55 12.60 -13.77
CA GLY A 51 -13.86 12.08 -14.93
C GLY A 51 -14.70 11.06 -15.70
N ASP A 52 -14.09 10.46 -16.73
CA ASP A 52 -14.77 9.44 -17.54
C ASP A 52 -15.13 8.19 -16.71
N TRP A 53 -16.12 7.42 -17.18
CA TRP A 53 -16.47 6.09 -16.64
C TRP A 53 -16.84 6.04 -15.15
N GLY A 54 -17.26 7.17 -14.57
CA GLY A 54 -17.66 7.27 -13.16
C GLY A 54 -16.50 7.45 -12.18
N TYR A 55 -15.33 7.85 -12.67
CA TYR A 55 -14.22 8.26 -11.83
C TYR A 55 -14.40 9.70 -11.34
N PHE A 56 -13.80 9.99 -10.19
CA PHE A 56 -13.59 11.32 -9.65
C PHE A 56 -12.09 11.55 -9.51
N GLU A 57 -11.62 12.72 -9.92
CA GLU A 57 -10.19 13.05 -9.99
C GLU A 57 -9.90 14.42 -9.37
N LEU A 58 -8.75 14.54 -8.73
CA LEU A 58 -8.22 15.82 -8.25
C LEU A 58 -6.70 15.74 -8.20
N THR A 59 -6.03 16.78 -8.70
CA THR A 59 -4.57 16.92 -8.56
C THR A 59 -4.28 18.00 -7.54
N VAL A 60 -3.49 17.66 -6.52
CA VAL A 60 -3.10 18.58 -5.45
C VAL A 60 -1.58 18.75 -5.45
N PRO A 61 -1.06 19.98 -5.49
CA PRO A 61 0.37 20.22 -5.49
C PRO A 61 0.97 20.08 -4.07
N HIS A 62 2.25 19.70 -4.02
CA HIS A 62 3.11 19.81 -2.84
C HIS A 62 2.66 19.02 -1.60
N LEU A 63 1.91 17.93 -1.78
CA LEU A 63 1.69 16.98 -0.71
C LEU A 63 2.96 16.17 -0.43
N LYS A 64 3.15 15.80 0.83
CA LYS A 64 4.33 15.06 1.29
C LYS A 64 3.99 13.58 1.38
N ASP A 65 5.04 12.76 1.35
CA ASP A 65 4.93 11.38 1.82
C ASP A 65 4.36 11.35 3.24
N GLY A 66 3.42 10.44 3.49
CA GLY A 66 2.68 10.35 4.75
C GLY A 66 1.56 11.38 4.98
N SER A 67 1.31 12.31 4.05
CA SER A 67 0.11 13.17 4.15
C SER A 67 -1.16 12.32 4.21
N LEU A 68 -2.00 12.57 5.22
CA LEU A 68 -3.23 11.82 5.46
C LEU A 68 -4.37 12.36 4.60
N TYR A 69 -5.18 11.45 4.07
CA TYR A 69 -6.34 11.77 3.26
C TYR A 69 -7.47 10.75 3.40
N ALA A 70 -8.68 11.19 3.11
CA ALA A 70 -9.86 10.34 2.99
C ALA A 70 -10.80 10.90 1.91
N TYR A 71 -11.74 10.08 1.44
CA TYR A 71 -12.80 10.53 0.55
C TYR A 71 -14.10 10.78 1.33
N ARG A 72 -14.83 11.84 0.95
CA ARG A 72 -16.20 12.08 1.41
C ARG A 72 -17.16 11.94 0.24
N LEU A 73 -18.10 10.99 0.32
CA LEU A 73 -19.07 10.69 -0.74
C LEU A 73 -20.45 11.26 -0.36
N ASP A 74 -21.06 12.07 -1.22
CA ASP A 74 -22.39 12.67 -1.02
C ASP A 74 -22.58 13.34 0.37
N ASN A 75 -21.57 14.07 0.88
CA ASN A 75 -21.54 14.65 2.24
C ASN A 75 -21.65 13.63 3.39
N GLY A 76 -21.36 12.36 3.14
CA GLY A 76 -21.37 11.28 4.12
C GLY A 76 -20.16 11.26 5.05
N PRO A 77 -19.94 10.14 5.78
CA PRO A 77 -18.74 9.96 6.59
C PRO A 77 -17.48 9.85 5.72
N LEU A 78 -16.33 10.16 6.31
CA LEU A 78 -15.02 9.92 5.68
C LEU A 78 -14.82 8.43 5.44
N ARG A 79 -14.23 8.09 4.29
CA ARG A 79 -13.89 6.73 3.89
C ARG A 79 -12.42 6.67 3.47
N PRO A 80 -11.67 5.64 3.88
CA PRO A 80 -10.33 5.40 3.36
C PRO A 80 -10.35 5.12 1.86
N ASP A 81 -9.19 5.25 1.23
CA ASP A 81 -9.02 4.89 -0.17
C ASP A 81 -9.05 3.35 -0.33
N PRO A 82 -9.96 2.78 -1.15
CA PRO A 82 -9.98 1.34 -1.42
C PRO A 82 -8.72 0.82 -2.15
N CYS A 83 -7.97 1.72 -2.80
CA CYS A 83 -6.71 1.46 -3.47
C CYS A 83 -5.53 2.09 -2.72
N SER A 84 -5.68 2.33 -1.41
CA SER A 84 -4.61 2.86 -0.56
C SER A 84 -3.34 2.02 -0.64
N LEU A 85 -2.18 2.68 -0.69
CA LEU A 85 -0.87 2.04 -0.53
C LEU A 85 -0.44 1.94 0.93
N TRP A 86 -1.06 2.71 1.83
CA TRP A 86 -0.69 2.74 3.24
C TRP A 86 -1.86 3.18 4.13
N GLN A 87 -2.15 2.38 5.16
CA GLN A 87 -3.16 2.66 6.18
C GLN A 87 -2.48 2.74 7.56
N PRO A 88 -1.91 3.90 7.96
CA PRO A 88 -1.10 3.99 9.18
C PRO A 88 -1.88 3.62 10.43
N ASP A 89 -3.17 3.97 10.50
CA ASP A 89 -4.01 3.80 11.68
C ASP A 89 -5.10 2.72 11.49
N GLY A 90 -4.92 1.82 10.53
CA GLY A 90 -5.80 0.68 10.29
C GLY A 90 -6.95 0.96 9.32
N VAL A 91 -7.76 -0.08 9.07
CA VAL A 91 -8.62 -0.20 7.88
C VAL A 91 -9.76 0.82 7.74
N HIS A 92 -10.12 1.52 8.81
CA HIS A 92 -11.26 2.44 8.85
C HIS A 92 -10.86 3.92 8.90
N LEU A 93 -9.58 4.18 9.21
CA LEU A 93 -9.04 5.50 9.41
C LEU A 93 -8.43 6.03 8.11
N PRO A 94 -8.05 7.33 8.06
CA PRO A 94 -7.51 7.93 6.85
C PRO A 94 -6.34 7.16 6.25
N SER A 95 -6.27 7.19 4.93
CA SER A 95 -5.16 6.66 4.16
C SER A 95 -4.00 7.65 4.15
N ALA A 96 -2.79 7.16 3.94
CA ALA A 96 -1.61 8.00 3.78
C ALA A 96 -1.06 7.90 2.36
N ILE A 97 -0.56 9.02 1.85
CA ILE A 97 0.28 9.00 0.65
C ILE A 97 1.53 8.17 0.96
N TYR A 98 1.90 7.29 0.04
CA TYR A 98 3.14 6.53 0.11
C TYR A 98 3.95 6.71 -1.16
N ASP A 99 5.10 7.37 -1.06
CA ASP A 99 6.08 7.50 -2.13
C ASP A 99 6.98 6.27 -2.17
N ALA A 100 6.55 5.25 -2.93
CA ALA A 100 7.32 4.03 -3.12
C ALA A 100 8.68 4.25 -3.83
N THR A 101 8.88 5.41 -4.48
CA THR A 101 10.14 5.74 -5.17
C THR A 101 11.21 6.31 -4.25
N SER A 102 10.83 6.69 -3.02
CA SER A 102 11.75 7.19 -2.00
C SER A 102 12.69 6.11 -1.43
N PHE A 103 12.35 4.83 -1.62
CA PHE A 103 13.17 3.71 -1.17
C PHE A 103 14.32 3.44 -2.14
N THR A 104 15.55 3.49 -1.63
CA THR A 104 16.76 3.14 -2.38
C THR A 104 17.01 1.64 -2.26
N TRP A 105 16.68 0.90 -3.31
CA TRP A 105 17.00 -0.52 -3.45
C TRP A 105 18.51 -0.75 -3.56
N THR A 106 18.98 -1.90 -3.08
CA THR A 106 20.37 -2.38 -3.17
C THR A 106 20.47 -3.73 -3.88
N ASP A 107 19.35 -4.23 -4.41
CA ASP A 107 19.19 -5.53 -5.04
C ASP A 107 19.50 -5.55 -6.55
N GLU A 108 20.28 -4.58 -7.07
CA GLU A 108 20.43 -4.40 -8.53
C GLU A 108 21.09 -5.60 -9.24
N ASN A 109 21.79 -6.44 -8.48
CA ASN A 109 22.45 -7.66 -8.97
C ASN A 109 21.69 -8.94 -8.61
N TRP A 110 20.51 -8.82 -7.99
CA TRP A 110 19.68 -9.97 -7.67
C TRP A 110 19.18 -10.65 -8.95
N VAL A 111 19.19 -11.98 -8.92
CA VAL A 111 18.70 -12.81 -10.01
C VAL A 111 17.61 -13.72 -9.47
N PRO A 112 16.41 -13.73 -10.08
CA PRO A 112 15.34 -14.64 -9.68
C PRO A 112 15.79 -16.10 -9.71
N ILE A 113 15.45 -16.85 -8.66
CA ILE A 113 15.71 -18.29 -8.59
C ILE A 113 14.85 -19.03 -9.62
N ALA A 114 15.44 -19.97 -10.34
CA ALA A 114 14.70 -20.74 -11.33
C ALA A 114 13.62 -21.58 -10.64
N GLN A 115 12.47 -21.76 -11.29
CA GLN A 115 11.31 -22.43 -10.69
C GLN A 115 11.62 -23.83 -10.13
N ASN A 116 12.48 -24.59 -10.80
CA ASN A 116 12.88 -25.94 -10.37
C ASN A 116 13.82 -25.94 -9.15
N ASP A 117 14.40 -24.79 -8.80
CA ASP A 117 15.33 -24.60 -7.69
C ASP A 117 14.64 -23.93 -6.48
N LEU A 118 13.32 -23.70 -6.56
CA LEU A 118 12.53 -23.13 -5.47
C LEU A 118 12.25 -24.16 -4.37
N VAL A 119 12.68 -23.80 -3.15
CA VAL A 119 12.37 -24.48 -1.90
C VAL A 119 11.73 -23.43 -1.01
N PHE A 120 10.40 -23.52 -0.90
CA PHE A 120 9.60 -22.54 -0.17
C PHE A 120 9.67 -22.74 1.35
N TYR A 121 9.76 -21.64 2.06
CA TYR A 121 9.47 -21.54 3.49
C TYR A 121 8.29 -20.60 3.69
N GLU A 122 7.13 -21.17 3.99
CA GLU A 122 5.92 -20.40 4.30
C GLU A 122 6.06 -19.73 5.67
N LEU A 123 5.85 -18.42 5.73
CA LEU A 123 6.14 -17.58 6.88
C LEU A 123 4.98 -16.64 7.20
N HIS A 124 4.50 -16.70 8.44
CA HIS A 124 3.55 -15.74 8.99
C HIS A 124 4.30 -14.64 9.78
N VAL A 125 4.28 -13.41 9.25
CA VAL A 125 5.07 -12.28 9.78
C VAL A 125 4.81 -12.04 11.27
N GLY A 126 3.54 -12.00 11.66
CA GLY A 126 3.12 -11.67 13.03
C GLY A 126 3.44 -12.73 14.09
N THR A 127 3.95 -13.90 13.73
CA THR A 127 4.30 -14.98 14.68
C THR A 127 5.71 -15.54 14.49
N PHE A 128 6.43 -15.11 13.46
CA PHE A 128 7.78 -15.62 13.18
C PHE A 128 8.82 -15.11 14.20
N SER A 129 8.58 -13.93 14.78
CA SER A 129 9.36 -13.37 15.89
C SER A 129 8.43 -12.84 16.98
N ASP A 130 9.00 -12.48 18.12
CA ASP A 130 8.26 -11.86 19.23
C ASP A 130 7.71 -10.47 18.84
N GLU A 131 8.46 -9.72 18.03
CA GLU A 131 8.07 -8.40 17.53
C GLU A 131 6.97 -8.49 16.45
N GLY A 132 6.97 -9.54 15.63
CA GLY A 132 5.95 -9.77 14.61
C GLY A 132 5.98 -8.78 13.44
N THR A 133 7.17 -8.34 13.01
CA THR A 133 7.36 -7.34 11.95
C THR A 133 8.23 -7.84 10.80
N PHE A 134 8.16 -7.16 9.65
CA PHE A 134 9.04 -7.42 8.51
C PHE A 134 10.52 -7.28 8.88
N ASP A 135 10.88 -6.23 9.62
CA ASP A 135 12.26 -5.99 10.03
C ASP A 135 12.79 -7.07 10.97
N ALA A 136 11.94 -7.67 11.79
CA ALA A 136 12.34 -8.74 12.70
C ALA A 136 12.64 -10.07 12.00
N ILE A 137 12.23 -10.21 10.73
CA ILE A 137 12.61 -11.37 9.88
C ILE A 137 14.04 -11.21 9.36
N ILE A 138 14.50 -9.98 9.08
CA ILE A 138 15.78 -9.71 8.41
C ILE A 138 16.98 -10.41 9.10
N PRO A 139 17.16 -10.35 10.44
CA PRO A 139 18.26 -11.03 11.12
C PRO A 139 18.23 -12.57 11.00
N ARG A 140 17.12 -13.17 10.55
CA ARG A 140 16.95 -14.63 10.41
C ARG A 140 17.20 -15.12 8.98
N LEU A 141 17.32 -14.22 8.00
CA LEU A 141 17.49 -14.59 6.59
C LEU A 141 18.72 -15.46 6.35
N ASN A 142 19.85 -15.16 6.99
CA ASN A 142 21.06 -15.99 6.89
C ASN A 142 20.83 -17.43 7.37
N ALA A 143 20.10 -17.61 8.46
CA ALA A 143 19.80 -18.95 8.97
C ALA A 143 18.85 -19.73 8.04
N LEU A 144 17.87 -19.05 7.41
CA LEU A 144 17.00 -19.66 6.41
C LEU A 144 17.79 -20.07 5.16
N LYS A 145 18.73 -19.23 4.72
CA LYS A 145 19.64 -19.54 3.61
C LYS A 145 20.56 -20.73 3.93
N GLU A 146 21.15 -20.77 5.12
CA GLU A 146 21.97 -21.90 5.60
C GLU A 146 21.17 -23.20 5.71
N LEU A 147 19.89 -23.12 6.07
CA LEU A 147 18.97 -24.27 6.08
C LEU A 147 18.72 -24.83 4.67
N GLY A 148 18.97 -24.04 3.62
CA GLY A 148 18.76 -24.43 2.22
C GLY A 148 17.44 -23.94 1.63
N ILE A 149 16.75 -23.02 2.30
CA ILE A 149 15.56 -22.35 1.75
C ILE A 149 16.01 -21.37 0.65
N THR A 150 15.28 -21.34 -0.46
CA THR A 150 15.58 -20.45 -1.60
C THR A 150 14.48 -19.44 -1.89
N ALA A 151 13.29 -19.62 -1.30
CA ALA A 151 12.21 -18.65 -1.39
C ALA A 151 11.41 -18.58 -0.08
N ILE A 152 11.10 -17.35 0.35
CA ILE A 152 10.17 -17.11 1.46
C ILE A 152 8.80 -16.85 0.86
N GLU A 153 7.81 -17.63 1.28
CA GLU A 153 6.41 -17.39 0.94
C GLU A 153 5.73 -16.72 2.14
N LEU A 154 5.47 -15.41 2.02
CA LEU A 154 4.74 -14.70 3.07
C LEU A 154 3.27 -15.06 3.01
N LEU A 155 2.67 -15.38 4.16
CA LEU A 155 1.21 -15.33 4.31
C LEU A 155 0.69 -13.93 3.95
N PRO A 156 -0.60 -13.76 3.60
CA PRO A 156 -1.11 -12.50 3.08
C PRO A 156 -0.78 -11.30 3.96
N VAL A 157 -0.21 -10.26 3.34
CA VAL A 157 0.25 -9.05 4.02
C VAL A 157 -0.65 -7.84 3.78
N ALA A 158 -1.77 -8.02 3.07
CA ALA A 158 -2.74 -6.95 2.83
C ALA A 158 -3.32 -6.43 4.15
N GLN A 159 -3.58 -5.13 4.24
CA GLN A 159 -4.10 -4.52 5.47
C GLN A 159 -5.44 -5.16 5.87
N PHE A 160 -5.50 -5.63 7.11
CA PHE A 160 -6.68 -6.22 7.76
C PHE A 160 -7.04 -5.46 9.06
N PRO A 161 -8.24 -5.68 9.61
CA PRO A 161 -8.66 -5.07 10.87
C PRO A 161 -7.88 -5.61 12.08
N GLY A 162 -7.41 -4.71 12.95
CA GLY A 162 -6.63 -5.05 14.14
C GLY A 162 -5.17 -5.40 13.84
N ASP A 163 -4.47 -5.89 14.86
CA ASP A 163 -3.00 -6.03 14.82
C ASP A 163 -2.51 -7.47 14.61
N ARG A 164 -3.42 -8.46 14.73
CA ARG A 164 -3.12 -9.89 14.57
C ARG A 164 -4.20 -10.59 13.76
N ASN A 165 -3.81 -11.18 12.64
CA ASN A 165 -4.64 -11.97 11.74
C ASN A 165 -3.71 -12.86 10.91
N TRP A 166 -4.20 -13.97 10.35
CA TRP A 166 -3.45 -14.75 9.35
C TRP A 166 -3.33 -14.05 7.99
N GLY A 167 -4.12 -13.00 7.75
CA GLY A 167 -4.05 -12.13 6.58
C GLY A 167 -5.18 -12.32 5.57
N TYR A 168 -5.96 -13.40 5.66
CA TYR A 168 -7.03 -13.71 4.70
C TYR A 168 -8.28 -12.81 4.84
N ASP A 169 -8.36 -12.01 5.90
CA ASP A 169 -9.39 -10.96 6.08
C ASP A 169 -8.93 -9.58 5.55
N GLY A 170 -7.89 -9.52 4.72
CA GLY A 170 -7.38 -8.29 4.14
C GLY A 170 -8.43 -7.53 3.32
N VAL A 171 -8.56 -6.24 3.58
CA VAL A 171 -9.56 -5.35 2.92
C VAL A 171 -8.93 -4.24 2.07
N HIS A 172 -7.64 -3.93 2.27
CA HIS A 172 -6.89 -3.06 1.36
C HIS A 172 -5.76 -3.85 0.68
N PRO A 173 -6.00 -4.42 -0.51
CA PRO A 173 -5.07 -5.35 -1.16
C PRO A 173 -3.76 -4.69 -1.63
N PHE A 174 -3.71 -3.36 -1.70
CA PHE A 174 -2.55 -2.60 -2.11
C PHE A 174 -1.73 -2.03 -0.95
N ALA A 175 -2.22 -2.13 0.29
CA ALA A 175 -1.54 -1.66 1.48
C ALA A 175 -0.96 -2.83 2.27
N ALA A 176 0.34 -2.80 2.52
CA ALA A 176 0.96 -3.75 3.45
C ALA A 176 0.54 -3.42 4.89
N GLN A 177 0.24 -4.45 5.68
CA GLN A 177 -0.25 -4.37 7.05
C GLN A 177 0.65 -3.46 7.91
N ASN A 178 0.04 -2.41 8.47
CA ASN A 178 0.72 -1.42 9.30
C ASN A 178 1.38 -2.03 10.54
N SER A 179 0.72 -2.97 11.23
CA SER A 179 1.27 -3.62 12.43
C SER A 179 2.51 -4.47 12.14
N TYR A 180 2.73 -4.87 10.88
CA TYR A 180 3.95 -5.58 10.45
C TYR A 180 5.10 -4.64 10.09
N GLY A 181 4.88 -3.32 10.11
CA GLY A 181 5.86 -2.31 9.68
C GLY A 181 5.49 -1.60 8.37
N GLY A 182 4.31 -1.89 7.80
CA GLY A 182 3.79 -1.21 6.62
C GLY A 182 4.61 -1.43 5.34
N PRO A 183 4.35 -0.62 4.29
CA PRO A 183 4.99 -0.81 2.98
C PRO A 183 6.51 -0.63 3.04
N ALA A 184 7.02 0.29 3.87
CA ALA A 184 8.46 0.51 4.02
C ALA A 184 9.17 -0.69 4.67
N GLY A 185 8.55 -1.33 5.67
CA GLY A 185 9.07 -2.56 6.27
C GLY A 185 9.12 -3.71 5.26
N LEU A 186 8.08 -3.84 4.43
CA LEU A 186 8.06 -4.85 3.37
C LEU A 186 9.18 -4.62 2.34
N GLN A 187 9.42 -3.37 1.90
CA GLN A 187 10.53 -3.06 1.00
C GLN A 187 11.89 -3.45 1.61
N ARG A 188 12.14 -3.12 2.88
CA ARG A 188 13.38 -3.52 3.58
C ARG A 188 13.57 -5.03 3.65
N LEU A 189 12.50 -5.78 3.93
CA LEU A 189 12.58 -7.25 3.96
C LEU A 189 12.90 -7.83 2.59
N ILE A 190 12.23 -7.35 1.53
CA ILE A 190 12.47 -7.82 0.16
C ILE A 190 13.92 -7.52 -0.25
N ASP A 191 14.38 -6.29 -0.07
CA ASP A 191 15.74 -5.87 -0.40
C ASP A 191 16.80 -6.69 0.35
N ALA A 192 16.57 -6.99 1.63
CA ALA A 192 17.49 -7.79 2.43
C ALA A 192 17.47 -9.30 2.09
N ALA A 193 16.36 -9.79 1.52
CA ALA A 193 16.22 -11.19 1.12
C ALA A 193 16.85 -11.47 -0.26
N HIS A 194 16.90 -10.46 -1.12
CA HIS A 194 17.58 -10.48 -2.40
C HIS A 194 19.11 -10.50 -2.23
#